data_AF-A0A2P4Y065-F1
#
_entry.id   AF-A0A2P4Y065-F1
#
_cell.length_a   1.000
_cell.length_b   1.000
_cell.length_c   1.000
_cell.angle_alpha   90.00
_cell.angle_beta   90.00
_cell.angle_gamma   90.00
#
_symmetry.space_group_name_H-M   'P 1'
#
loop_
_entity.id
_entity.type
_entity.pdbx_description
1 polymer ?
#
loop_
_entity_poly.entity_id
_entity_poly.type
_entity_poly.pdbx_seq_one_letter_code
_entity_poly.pdbx_strand_id
1 'polypeptide(L)'
;MAAQSEDSTSQLEWQERHTQALRDTAESLQMGRATAHALSMQAERLGRSERVLDETQATVDMSKRVLRGMTWSGWLYNKFSNAPQLSANKRADEIAMGFICPDCKVMFESPEQLGNHYGSVHEKWRHGEGVQNLVGNRHDQIRHFQLQSQAAGNGIEDIHDTFLRDLEPQLAELKEQSLALGSALDTQNEQLNRLDSKIGRVHHDMKKVGIQANKLAGKRVSVVYRFRCAFQEVQTGKFLRDADGEALVSADIVVEGCTFRAYTLGDDSDVWGFQSENSSNFLGVNRYGNLKVRGSDFNSYEQFLVESKPSTSLFCLSSYFGLGGWVTLKGPGNLTIIRGIPENKPLAAQFKIVNLDDGIKKEPKGK
;
A
#
# COMPACT_ATOMS: atom_id res chain seq x y z
N MET A 1 0.87 -48.82 -53.93
CA MET A 1 1.82 -47.69 -53.88
C MET A 1 1.21 -46.40 -53.32
N ALA A 2 -0.10 -46.11 -53.48
CA ALA A 2 -0.72 -44.91 -52.90
C ALA A 2 -0.85 -44.91 -51.36
N ALA A 3 -1.11 -46.06 -50.73
CA ALA A 3 -1.30 -46.14 -49.26
C ALA A 3 -0.03 -45.93 -48.42
N GLN A 4 1.17 -46.10 -49.00
CA GLN A 4 2.44 -45.89 -48.30
C GLN A 4 2.87 -44.41 -48.30
N SER A 5 2.41 -43.60 -49.26
CA SER A 5 2.72 -42.17 -49.30
C SER A 5 1.86 -41.37 -48.31
N GLU A 6 0.60 -41.75 -48.11
CA GLU A 6 -0.31 -41.08 -47.17
C GLU A 6 0.12 -41.24 -45.70
N ASP A 7 0.58 -42.45 -45.33
CA ASP A 7 1.08 -42.76 -43.98
C ASP A 7 2.34 -41.95 -43.65
N SER A 8 3.27 -41.85 -44.62
CA SER A 8 4.51 -41.08 -44.49
C SER A 8 4.27 -39.56 -44.33
N THR A 9 3.29 -39.00 -45.05
CA THR A 9 2.91 -37.58 -44.90
C THR A 9 2.26 -37.29 -43.55
N SER A 10 1.41 -38.20 -43.05
CA SER A 10 0.77 -38.04 -41.73
C SER A 10 1.79 -38.07 -40.58
N GLN A 11 2.83 -38.89 -40.71
CA GLN A 11 3.90 -39.01 -39.73
C GLN A 11 4.82 -37.77 -39.69
N LEU A 12 5.10 -37.18 -40.86
CA LEU A 12 5.86 -35.92 -40.97
C LEU A 12 5.08 -34.73 -40.38
N GLU A 13 3.80 -34.59 -40.71
CA GLU A 13 2.95 -33.54 -40.13
C GLU A 13 2.83 -33.69 -38.60
N TRP A 14 2.77 -34.93 -38.10
CA TRP A 14 2.74 -35.20 -36.66
C TRP A 14 4.07 -34.84 -35.98
N GLN A 15 5.22 -35.16 -36.59
CA GLN A 15 6.53 -34.78 -36.06
C GLN A 15 6.76 -33.27 -36.04
N GLU A 16 6.24 -32.54 -37.04
CA GLU A 16 6.27 -31.08 -37.04
C GLU A 16 5.41 -30.51 -35.90
N ARG A 17 4.18 -31.00 -35.71
CA ARG A 17 3.31 -30.58 -34.59
C ARG A 17 3.92 -30.93 -33.23
N HIS A 18 4.56 -32.10 -33.11
CA HIS A 18 5.28 -32.53 -31.92
C HIS A 18 6.40 -31.54 -31.54
N THR A 19 7.25 -31.24 -32.52
CA THR A 19 8.37 -30.32 -32.34
C THR A 19 7.89 -28.91 -32.03
N GLN A 20 6.77 -28.49 -32.64
CA GLN A 20 6.17 -27.19 -32.37
C GLN A 20 5.59 -27.11 -30.95
N ALA A 21 4.83 -28.11 -30.50
CA ALA A 21 4.24 -28.10 -29.16
C ALA A 21 5.30 -28.08 -28.04
N LEU A 22 6.40 -28.82 -28.22
CA LEU A 22 7.53 -28.78 -27.28
C LEU A 22 8.22 -27.42 -27.26
N ARG A 23 8.39 -26.78 -28.44
CA ARG A 23 8.95 -25.43 -28.53
C ARG A 23 8.05 -24.40 -27.85
N ASP A 24 6.75 -24.43 -28.13
CA ASP A 24 5.77 -23.51 -27.54
C ASP A 24 5.72 -23.66 -26.02
N THR A 25 5.83 -24.90 -25.51
CA THR A 25 5.86 -25.17 -24.06
C THR A 25 7.16 -24.68 -23.44
N ALA A 26 8.31 -24.94 -24.07
CA ALA A 26 9.61 -24.46 -23.61
C ALA A 26 9.69 -22.92 -23.60
N GLU A 27 9.14 -22.26 -24.63
CA GLU A 27 9.03 -20.80 -24.68
C GLU A 27 8.12 -20.28 -23.56
N SER A 28 6.98 -20.93 -23.33
CA SER A 28 6.06 -20.59 -22.24
C SER A 28 6.71 -20.71 -20.87
N LEU A 29 7.52 -21.75 -20.63
CA LEU A 29 8.30 -21.92 -19.41
C LEU A 29 9.39 -20.84 -19.27
N GLN A 30 10.06 -20.47 -20.35
CA GLN A 30 11.04 -19.39 -20.33
C GLN A 30 10.38 -18.05 -19.99
N MET A 31 9.22 -17.76 -20.59
CA MET A 31 8.41 -16.58 -20.25
C MET A 31 7.94 -16.63 -18.79
N GLY A 32 7.49 -17.79 -18.30
CA GLY A 32 7.10 -18.00 -16.91
C GLY A 32 8.23 -17.67 -15.92
N ARG A 33 9.44 -18.16 -16.18
CA ARG A 33 10.65 -17.85 -15.39
C ARG A 33 11.01 -16.37 -15.44
N ALA A 34 10.93 -15.73 -16.61
CA ALA A 34 11.20 -14.30 -16.74
C ALA A 34 10.17 -13.45 -15.96
N THR A 35 8.89 -13.83 -16.03
CA THR A 35 7.82 -13.19 -15.25
C THR A 35 8.03 -13.38 -13.76
N ALA A 36 8.40 -14.58 -13.31
CA ALA A 36 8.68 -14.85 -11.90
C ALA A 36 9.84 -13.99 -11.38
N HIS A 37 10.90 -13.83 -12.17
CA HIS A 37 12.01 -12.95 -11.84
C HIS A 37 11.56 -11.48 -11.76
N ALA A 38 10.73 -11.02 -12.71
CA ALA A 38 10.18 -9.66 -12.68
C ALA A 38 9.30 -9.43 -11.45
N LEU A 39 8.45 -10.39 -11.08
CA LEU A 39 7.65 -10.32 -9.85
C LEU A 39 8.53 -10.27 -8.61
N SER A 40 9.60 -11.06 -8.53
CA SER A 40 10.54 -10.99 -7.41
C SER A 40 11.15 -9.58 -7.26
N MET A 41 11.57 -8.97 -8.37
CA MET A 41 12.08 -7.59 -8.37
C MET A 41 11.01 -6.58 -7.95
N GLN A 42 9.75 -6.77 -8.36
CA GLN A 42 8.64 -5.92 -7.94
C GLN A 42 8.33 -6.05 -6.44
N ALA A 43 8.33 -7.27 -5.89
CA ALA A 43 8.16 -7.51 -4.47
C ALA A 43 9.24 -6.80 -3.64
N GLU A 44 10.50 -6.84 -4.10
CA GLU A 44 11.58 -6.12 -3.43
C GLU A 44 11.35 -4.60 -3.45
N ARG A 45 10.93 -4.05 -4.59
CA ARG A 45 10.60 -2.62 -4.71
C ARG A 45 9.47 -2.23 -3.75
N LEU A 46 8.41 -3.03 -3.67
CA LEU A 46 7.30 -2.80 -2.73
C LEU A 46 7.78 -2.87 -1.28
N GLY A 47 8.64 -3.83 -0.94
CA GLY A 47 9.26 -3.93 0.38
C GLY A 47 10.11 -2.70 0.74
N ARG A 48 10.90 -2.17 -0.20
CA ARG A 48 11.66 -0.92 0.00
C ARG A 48 10.72 0.27 0.21
N SER A 49 9.67 0.40 -0.60
CA SER A 49 8.65 1.44 -0.44
C SER A 49 7.93 1.37 0.91
N GLU A 50 7.64 0.17 1.39
CA GLU A 50 7.00 -0.03 2.70
C GLU A 50 7.87 0.46 3.86
N ARG A 51 9.18 0.16 3.83
CA ARG A 51 10.15 0.64 4.82
C ARG A 51 10.27 2.16 4.81
N VAL A 52 10.36 2.78 3.64
CA VAL A 52 10.38 4.24 3.51
C VAL A 52 9.11 4.86 4.11
N LEU A 53 7.95 4.23 3.92
CA LEU A 53 6.71 4.68 4.55
C LEU A 53 6.70 4.50 6.07
N ASP A 54 7.30 3.44 6.63
CA ASP A 54 7.47 3.30 8.08
C ASP A 54 8.35 4.40 8.65
N GLU A 55 9.50 4.66 8.02
CA GLU A 55 10.40 5.73 8.43
C GLU A 55 9.73 7.11 8.35
N THR A 56 8.96 7.34 7.29
CA THR A 56 8.19 8.58 7.12
C THR A 56 7.12 8.71 8.20
N GLN A 57 6.36 7.65 8.49
CA GLN A 57 5.37 7.65 9.57
C GLN A 57 6.02 7.95 10.92
N ALA A 58 7.13 7.29 11.25
CA ALA A 58 7.84 7.52 12.51
C ALA A 58 8.36 8.97 12.62
N THR A 59 8.86 9.53 11.52
CA THR A 59 9.30 10.93 11.43
C THR A 59 8.14 11.90 11.61
N VAL A 60 6.99 11.62 10.98
CA VAL A 60 5.78 12.43 11.10
C VAL A 60 5.24 12.39 12.54
N ASP A 61 5.21 11.23 13.18
CA ASP A 61 4.76 11.09 14.57
C ASP A 61 5.71 11.78 15.56
N MET A 62 7.02 11.75 15.32
CA MET A 62 7.98 12.55 16.08
C MET A 62 7.74 14.04 15.87
N SER A 63 7.48 14.48 14.64
CA SER A 63 7.18 15.88 14.32
C SER A 63 5.90 16.35 15.02
N LYS A 64 4.82 15.55 15.00
CA LYS A 64 3.60 15.83 15.78
C LYS A 64 3.90 15.98 17.27
N ARG A 65 4.73 15.08 17.84
CA ARG A 65 5.12 15.14 19.25
C ARG A 65 5.88 16.43 19.58
N VAL A 66 6.84 16.82 18.74
CA VAL A 66 7.62 18.06 18.92
C VAL A 66 6.71 19.29 18.81
N LEU A 67 5.91 19.39 17.74
CA LEU A 67 4.96 20.49 17.54
C LEU A 67 3.95 20.60 18.69
N ARG A 68 3.44 19.47 19.18
CA ARG A 68 2.59 19.44 20.37
C ARG A 68 3.35 19.92 21.61
N GLY A 69 4.61 19.52 21.78
CA GLY A 69 5.47 19.94 22.90
C GLY A 69 5.76 21.44 22.95
N MET A 70 5.63 22.13 21.83
CA MET A 70 5.75 23.60 21.74
C MET A 70 4.52 24.34 22.30
N THR A 71 3.44 23.62 22.64
CA THR A 71 2.26 24.18 23.32
C THR A 71 2.22 23.76 24.78
N TRP A 72 1.77 24.64 25.69
CA TRP A 72 1.78 24.39 27.13
C TRP A 72 0.98 23.13 27.55
N SER A 73 -0.16 22.87 26.92
CA SER A 73 -0.99 21.69 27.17
C SER A 73 -0.42 20.42 26.51
N GLY A 74 0.24 20.57 25.37
CA GLY A 74 0.88 19.46 24.67
C GLY A 74 2.19 18.99 25.32
N TRP A 75 2.94 19.89 25.97
CA TRP A 75 4.08 19.54 26.82
C TRP A 75 3.68 18.60 27.96
N LEU A 76 2.56 18.89 28.64
CA LEU A 76 2.05 18.05 29.73
C LEU A 76 1.69 16.64 29.21
N TYR A 77 0.96 16.55 28.09
CA TYR A 77 0.63 15.25 27.50
C TYR A 77 1.88 14.49 27.05
N ASN A 78 2.88 15.17 26.46
CA ASN A 78 4.14 14.54 26.06
C ASN A 78 4.85 13.88 27.25
N LYS A 79 4.81 14.52 28.42
CA LYS A 79 5.41 13.98 29.65
C LYS A 79 4.75 12.68 30.12
N PHE A 80 3.46 12.49 29.84
CA PHE A 80 2.68 11.30 30.21
C PHE A 80 2.48 10.30 29.06
N SER A 81 3.07 10.54 27.88
CA SER A 81 2.95 9.64 26.74
C SER A 81 4.30 9.13 26.28
N ASN A 82 4.37 7.82 26.00
CA ASN A 82 5.57 7.19 25.46
C ASN A 82 6.00 7.87 24.16
N ALA A 83 7.31 8.10 24.00
CA ALA A 83 7.85 8.62 22.76
C ALA A 83 7.65 7.60 21.64
N PRO A 84 7.28 8.03 20.41
CA PRO A 84 7.35 7.17 19.25
C PRO A 84 8.78 6.61 19.17
N GLN A 85 8.89 5.29 19.06
CA GLN A 85 10.18 4.68 18.78
C GLN A 85 10.53 5.02 17.34
N LEU A 86 11.41 6.00 17.15
CA LEU A 86 12.21 6.04 15.93
C LEU A 86 12.97 4.72 15.96
N SER A 87 12.71 3.83 15.00
CA SER A 87 13.55 2.66 14.80
C SER A 87 14.97 3.18 14.62
N ALA A 88 15.78 3.09 15.67
CA ALA A 88 17.19 3.42 15.68
C ALA A 88 17.99 2.35 14.91
N ASN A 89 17.45 1.88 13.77
CA ASN A 89 18.16 1.07 12.80
C ASN A 89 18.85 1.94 11.73
N LYS A 90 19.14 3.20 12.06
CA LYS A 90 20.21 3.95 11.38
C LYS A 90 21.55 3.63 12.05
N ARG A 91 22.04 2.41 11.82
CA ARG A 91 23.44 1.94 11.87
C ARG A 91 23.55 0.40 11.77
N ALA A 92 22.82 -0.23 10.86
CA ALA A 92 23.04 -1.65 10.51
C ALA A 92 22.84 -2.00 9.03
N ASP A 93 22.56 -1.00 8.17
CA ASP A 93 22.48 -1.16 6.70
C ASP A 93 23.50 -0.26 5.96
N GLU A 94 24.55 0.19 6.66
CA GLU A 94 25.83 0.28 5.97
C GLU A 94 26.24 -1.17 5.76
N ILE A 95 26.44 -1.58 4.52
CA ILE A 95 26.94 -2.91 4.17
C ILE A 95 28.29 -3.07 4.88
N ALA A 96 28.28 -3.58 6.10
CA ALA A 96 29.43 -4.21 6.71
C ALA A 96 29.63 -5.47 5.88
N MET A 97 30.33 -5.30 4.74
CA MET A 97 31.02 -6.36 4.02
C MET A 97 32.08 -6.92 4.98
N GLY A 98 31.62 -7.59 6.05
CA GLY A 98 32.47 -8.43 6.85
C GLY A 98 33.09 -9.47 5.93
N PHE A 99 34.35 -9.79 6.17
CA PHE A 99 35.07 -10.76 5.37
C PHE A 99 34.50 -12.14 5.69
N ILE A 100 33.54 -12.61 4.89
CA ILE A 100 32.88 -13.91 5.09
C ILE A 100 33.63 -14.96 4.28
N CYS A 101 34.02 -16.05 4.92
CA CYS A 101 34.48 -17.24 4.19
C CYS A 101 33.28 -17.94 3.55
N PRO A 102 33.21 -18.08 2.20
CA PRO A 102 32.08 -18.71 1.53
C PRO A 102 31.94 -20.20 1.86
N ASP A 103 33.05 -20.87 2.17
CA ASP A 103 33.07 -22.32 2.44
C ASP A 103 32.62 -22.64 3.87
N CYS A 104 33.05 -21.84 4.85
CA CYS A 104 32.74 -22.07 6.27
C CYS A 104 31.56 -21.24 6.79
N LYS A 105 31.12 -20.21 6.06
CA LYS A 105 30.06 -19.26 6.45
C LYS A 105 30.32 -18.58 7.81
N VAL A 106 31.59 -18.38 8.14
CA VAL A 106 32.03 -17.65 9.35
C VAL A 106 32.43 -16.23 8.96
N MET A 107 32.05 -15.25 9.79
CA MET A 107 32.40 -13.83 9.63
C MET A 107 33.71 -13.49 10.34
N PHE A 108 34.55 -12.70 9.68
CA PHE A 108 35.78 -12.16 10.24
C PHE A 108 35.76 -10.63 10.26
N GLU A 109 36.45 -10.05 11.25
CA GLU A 109 36.49 -8.61 11.48
C GLU A 109 37.49 -7.89 10.56
N SER A 110 38.41 -8.62 9.91
CA SER A 110 39.40 -8.04 9.00
C SER A 110 39.78 -8.97 7.83
N PRO A 111 40.32 -8.43 6.71
CA PRO A 111 40.79 -9.25 5.59
C PRO A 111 41.99 -10.13 5.97
N GLU A 112 42.84 -9.69 6.90
CA GLU A 112 43.95 -10.50 7.39
C GLU A 112 43.47 -11.70 8.20
N GLN A 113 42.38 -11.56 8.97
CA GLN A 113 41.75 -12.68 9.68
C GLN A 113 41.15 -13.69 8.70
N LEU A 114 40.48 -13.24 7.64
CA LEU A 114 39.97 -14.11 6.58
C LEU A 114 41.14 -14.79 5.82
N GLY A 115 42.22 -14.07 5.54
CA GLY A 115 43.43 -14.61 4.90
C GLY A 115 44.09 -15.70 5.74
N ASN A 116 44.25 -15.47 7.06
CA ASN A 116 44.76 -16.46 8.00
C ASN A 116 43.84 -17.68 8.12
N HIS A 117 42.52 -17.47 8.05
CA HIS A 117 41.55 -18.57 8.03
C HIS A 117 41.70 -19.42 6.76
N TYR A 118 41.83 -18.80 5.58
CA TYR A 118 42.08 -19.52 4.33
C TYR A 118 43.39 -20.32 4.36
N GLY A 119 44.47 -19.71 4.86
CA GLY A 119 45.77 -20.38 5.01
C GLY A 119 45.75 -21.57 5.98
N SER A 120 44.95 -21.49 7.05
CA SER A 120 44.90 -22.54 8.08
C SER A 120 43.90 -23.67 7.78
N VAL A 121 42.75 -23.35 7.17
CA VAL A 121 41.63 -24.29 6.98
C VAL A 121 41.60 -24.86 5.56
N HIS A 122 41.92 -24.05 4.54
CA HIS A 122 41.79 -24.44 3.13
C HIS A 122 43.13 -24.76 2.46
N GLU A 123 44.25 -24.24 2.96
CA GLU A 123 45.58 -24.51 2.38
C GLU A 123 46.15 -25.88 2.83
N LYS A 124 45.66 -26.43 3.94
CA LYS A 124 46.12 -27.73 4.49
C LYS A 124 45.69 -28.97 3.68
N TRP A 125 44.91 -28.78 2.61
CA TRP A 125 44.39 -29.87 1.75
C TRP A 125 44.96 -29.84 0.32
N ARG A 126 46.12 -29.21 0.10
CA ARG A 126 46.82 -29.28 -1.20
C ARG A 126 48.28 -29.72 -1.08
N HIS A 127 48.50 -30.87 -0.43
CA HIS A 127 49.65 -31.73 -0.75
C HIS A 127 49.38 -33.18 -0.34
N GLY A 128 49.42 -34.10 -1.31
CA GLY A 128 49.77 -35.52 -1.09
C GLY A 128 48.63 -36.53 -1.10
N GLU A 129 48.37 -37.08 -2.30
CA GLU A 129 48.18 -38.52 -2.60
C GLU A 129 47.15 -39.37 -1.86
N GLY A 130 46.29 -40.06 -2.64
CA GLY A 130 45.47 -41.16 -2.13
C GLY A 130 44.40 -41.67 -3.10
N VAL A 131 44.83 -42.11 -4.29
CA VAL A 131 44.04 -43.02 -5.14
C VAL A 131 43.69 -44.27 -4.32
N GLN A 132 42.41 -44.68 -4.28
CA GLN A 132 41.94 -46.05 -4.55
C GLN A 132 40.53 -46.33 -3.97
N ASN A 133 39.76 -47.05 -4.78
CA ASN A 133 38.65 -47.95 -4.44
C ASN A 133 37.27 -47.36 -4.10
N LEU A 134 36.41 -47.36 -5.13
CA LEU A 134 35.12 -48.08 -5.08
C LEU A 134 34.59 -48.28 -6.51
N VAL A 135 35.25 -49.20 -7.23
CA VAL A 135 34.65 -49.98 -8.32
C VAL A 135 34.17 -51.28 -7.68
N GLY A 136 32.88 -51.53 -7.74
CA GLY A 136 32.26 -52.73 -7.17
C GLY A 136 30.92 -53.02 -7.81
N ASN A 137 30.96 -53.80 -8.90
CA ASN A 137 29.93 -54.71 -9.39
C ASN A 137 28.50 -54.20 -9.62
N ARG A 138 28.18 -54.02 -10.91
CA ARG A 138 26.98 -54.61 -11.53
C ARG A 138 27.20 -54.77 -13.04
N HIS A 139 28.05 -55.73 -13.38
CA HIS A 139 28.15 -56.31 -14.72
C HIS A 139 27.52 -57.70 -14.62
N ASP A 140 26.20 -57.75 -14.79
CA ASP A 140 25.44 -58.97 -15.09
C ASP A 140 24.03 -58.57 -15.53
N GLN A 141 23.93 -58.01 -16.74
CA GLN A 141 22.74 -58.09 -17.60
C GLN A 141 23.05 -57.53 -19.01
N ILE A 142 24.07 -58.11 -19.65
CA ILE A 142 24.23 -58.04 -21.12
C ILE A 142 24.13 -59.48 -21.61
N ARG A 143 22.89 -59.96 -21.80
CA ARG A 143 22.51 -61.09 -22.67
C ARG A 143 20.99 -61.22 -22.67
N HIS A 144 20.31 -60.26 -23.29
CA HIS A 144 19.01 -60.45 -23.95
C HIS A 144 18.66 -59.17 -24.71
N PHE A 145 19.39 -58.89 -25.80
CA PHE A 145 19.01 -57.88 -26.77
C PHE A 145 19.22 -58.42 -28.18
N GLN A 146 18.63 -59.58 -28.44
CA GLN A 146 18.52 -60.13 -29.78
C GLN A 146 17.37 -61.12 -29.79
N LEU A 147 16.15 -60.61 -30.02
CA LEU A 147 14.96 -61.29 -30.54
C LEU A 147 13.72 -60.41 -30.32
N GLN A 148 13.48 -59.44 -31.20
CA GLN A 148 12.14 -59.12 -31.70
C GLN A 148 12.22 -58.04 -32.79
N SER A 149 12.65 -58.47 -33.98
CA SER A 149 12.12 -57.93 -35.22
C SER A 149 11.05 -58.92 -35.69
N GLN A 150 9.78 -58.57 -35.43
CA GLN A 150 8.58 -58.88 -36.22
C GLN A 150 7.32 -58.85 -35.34
N ALA A 151 6.70 -57.67 -35.26
CA ALA A 151 5.26 -57.52 -35.24
C ALA A 151 4.95 -56.14 -35.83
N ALA A 152 4.58 -56.12 -37.11
CA ALA A 152 3.99 -54.95 -37.74
C ALA A 152 2.60 -54.75 -37.11
N GLY A 153 2.48 -53.74 -36.25
CA GLY A 153 1.24 -53.35 -35.60
C GLY A 153 1.45 -52.14 -34.70
N ASN A 154 0.94 -50.99 -35.15
CA ASN A 154 0.74 -49.73 -34.41
C ASN A 154 1.97 -48.84 -34.14
N GLY A 155 2.70 -48.46 -35.19
CA GLY A 155 3.72 -47.41 -35.12
C GLY A 155 3.21 -46.00 -34.76
N ILE A 156 1.90 -45.77 -34.79
CA ILE A 156 1.29 -44.48 -34.41
C ILE A 156 1.07 -44.39 -32.89
N GLU A 157 0.71 -45.49 -32.21
CA GLU A 157 0.43 -45.49 -30.76
C GLU A 157 1.71 -45.29 -29.93
N ASP A 158 2.81 -45.95 -30.28
CA ASP A 158 4.12 -45.83 -29.60
C ASP A 158 4.69 -44.40 -29.70
N ILE A 159 4.42 -43.73 -30.82
CA ILE A 159 4.82 -42.33 -31.07
C ILE A 159 3.96 -41.36 -30.23
N HIS A 160 2.65 -41.64 -30.06
CA HIS A 160 1.77 -40.82 -29.21
C HIS A 160 2.09 -40.96 -27.72
N ASP A 161 2.38 -42.17 -27.26
CA ASP A 161 2.74 -42.41 -25.86
C ASP A 161 4.07 -41.73 -25.51
N THR A 162 5.04 -41.75 -26.43
CA THR A 162 6.31 -41.03 -26.26
C THR A 162 6.10 -39.51 -26.15
N PHE A 163 5.23 -38.93 -26.97
CA PHE A 163 4.88 -37.50 -26.90
C PHE A 163 4.24 -37.10 -25.58
N LEU A 164 3.26 -37.87 -25.12
CA LEU A 164 2.59 -37.59 -23.84
C LEU A 164 3.59 -37.68 -22.69
N ARG A 165 4.51 -38.64 -22.74
CA ARG A 165 5.57 -38.79 -21.73
C ARG A 165 6.57 -37.64 -21.72
N ASP A 166 6.84 -37.03 -22.88
CA ASP A 166 7.78 -35.90 -23.01
C ASP A 166 7.13 -34.54 -22.67
N LEU A 167 5.81 -34.41 -22.84
CA LEU A 167 5.05 -33.22 -22.46
C LEU A 167 4.64 -33.18 -20.99
N GLU A 168 4.32 -34.33 -20.39
CA GLU A 168 3.90 -34.44 -18.99
C GLU A 168 4.81 -33.67 -18.01
N PRO A 169 6.16 -33.81 -18.03
CA PRO A 169 7.02 -33.08 -17.10
C PRO A 169 7.02 -31.57 -17.37
N GLN A 170 6.91 -31.14 -18.62
CA GLN A 170 6.92 -29.71 -18.96
C GLN A 170 5.60 -29.03 -18.58
N LEU A 171 4.48 -29.73 -18.75
CA LEU A 171 3.16 -29.26 -18.31
C LEU A 171 3.05 -29.24 -16.78
N ALA A 172 3.66 -30.22 -16.10
CA ALA A 172 3.77 -30.23 -14.65
C ALA A 172 4.56 -29.02 -14.14
N GLU A 173 5.72 -28.73 -14.75
CA GLU A 173 6.52 -27.54 -14.42
C GLU A 173 5.74 -26.24 -14.72
N LEU A 174 5.04 -26.15 -15.85
CA LEU A 174 4.27 -24.98 -16.22
C LEU A 174 3.13 -24.73 -15.23
N LYS A 175 2.46 -25.80 -14.78
CA LYS A 175 1.42 -25.73 -13.74
C LYS A 175 2.00 -25.24 -12.42
N GLU A 176 3.15 -25.78 -12.00
CA GLU A 176 3.82 -25.37 -10.76
C GLU A 176 4.22 -23.89 -10.81
N GLN A 177 4.85 -23.46 -11.90
CA GLN A 177 5.20 -22.04 -12.12
C GLN A 177 3.95 -21.16 -12.11
N SER A 178 2.86 -21.59 -12.75
CA SER A 178 1.61 -20.83 -12.80
C SER A 178 0.98 -20.66 -11.41
N LEU A 179 1.01 -21.71 -10.57
CA LEU A 179 0.55 -21.64 -9.18
C LEU A 179 1.43 -20.72 -8.33
N ALA A 180 2.76 -20.83 -8.49
CA ALA A 180 3.71 -19.97 -7.79
C ALA A 180 3.51 -18.48 -8.17
N LEU A 181 3.37 -18.18 -9.47
CA LEU A 181 3.06 -16.84 -9.97
C LEU A 181 1.74 -16.31 -9.42
N GLY A 182 0.69 -17.13 -9.40
CA GLY A 182 -0.60 -16.77 -8.81
C GLY A 182 -0.47 -16.37 -7.34
N SER A 183 0.19 -17.21 -6.54
CA SER A 183 0.39 -16.91 -5.11
C SER A 183 1.26 -15.66 -4.86
N ALA A 184 2.26 -15.42 -5.71
CA ALA A 184 3.10 -14.23 -5.64
C ALA A 184 2.31 -12.96 -5.99
N LEU A 185 1.45 -13.01 -7.00
CA LEU A 185 0.56 -11.92 -7.36
C LEU A 185 -0.45 -11.60 -6.25
N ASP A 186 -1.07 -12.62 -5.65
CA ASP A 186 -1.99 -12.44 -4.52
C ASP A 186 -1.29 -11.77 -3.33
N THR A 187 -0.08 -12.22 -3.01
CA THR A 187 0.74 -11.63 -1.94
C THR A 187 1.09 -10.17 -2.22
N GLN A 188 1.48 -9.85 -3.46
CA GLN A 188 1.78 -8.48 -3.88
C GLN A 188 0.54 -7.59 -3.86
N ASN A 189 -0.61 -8.11 -4.26
CA ASN A 189 -1.86 -7.37 -4.23
C ASN A 189 -2.28 -7.02 -2.79
N GLU A 190 -2.13 -7.95 -1.85
CA GLU A 190 -2.33 -7.67 -0.43
C GLU A 190 -1.32 -6.65 0.12
N GLN A 191 -0.05 -6.73 -0.31
CA GLN A 191 0.97 -5.75 0.06
C GLN A 191 0.64 -4.35 -0.48
N LEU A 192 0.16 -4.24 -1.73
CA LEU A 192 -0.29 -2.98 -2.32
C LEU A 192 -1.47 -2.37 -1.56
N ASN A 193 -2.47 -3.17 -1.17
CA ASN A 193 -3.60 -2.68 -0.37
C ASN A 193 -3.15 -2.13 1.00
N ARG A 194 -2.20 -2.84 1.66
CA ARG A 194 -1.59 -2.35 2.91
C ARG A 194 -0.82 -1.05 2.69
N LEU A 195 -0.02 -0.97 1.63
CA LEU A 195 0.72 0.23 1.24
C LEU A 195 -0.21 1.42 0.98
N ASP A 196 -1.28 1.25 0.20
CA ASP A 196 -2.23 2.32 -0.09
C ASP A 196 -2.88 2.87 1.19
N SER A 197 -3.33 1.98 2.08
CA SER A 197 -3.88 2.37 3.38
C SER A 197 -2.88 3.18 4.22
N LYS A 198 -1.59 2.80 4.18
CA LYS A 198 -0.51 3.43 4.94
C LYS A 198 -0.11 4.77 4.33
N ILE A 199 -0.01 4.87 3.01
CA ILE A 199 0.19 6.12 2.26
C ILE A 199 -0.90 7.11 2.63
N GLY A 200 -2.17 6.68 2.62
CA GLY A 200 -3.29 7.52 3.02
C GLY A 200 -3.15 8.07 4.44
N ARG A 201 -2.72 7.24 5.41
CA ARG A 201 -2.47 7.66 6.80
C ARG A 201 -1.30 8.65 6.90
N VAL A 202 -0.13 8.29 6.35
CA VAL A 202 1.10 9.12 6.38
C VAL A 202 0.82 10.47 5.75
N HIS A 203 0.18 10.50 4.58
CA HIS A 203 -0.13 11.72 3.86
C HIS A 203 -1.08 12.63 4.65
N HIS A 204 -2.15 12.05 5.22
CA HIS A 204 -3.08 12.80 6.08
C HIS A 204 -2.38 13.38 7.31
N ASP A 205 -1.49 12.60 7.93
CA ASP A 205 -0.75 13.02 9.11
C ASP A 205 0.31 14.09 8.81
N MET A 206 1.00 13.96 7.68
CA MET A 206 1.96 14.95 7.19
C MET A 206 1.29 16.29 6.90
N LYS A 207 0.07 16.28 6.34
CA LYS A 207 -0.74 17.50 6.16
C LYS A 207 -1.01 18.20 7.50
N LYS A 208 -1.42 17.46 8.54
CA LYS A 208 -1.64 18.03 9.88
C LYS A 208 -0.38 18.70 10.43
N VAL A 209 0.77 18.03 10.31
CA VAL A 209 2.07 18.56 10.75
C VAL A 209 2.41 19.84 9.99
N GLY A 210 2.26 19.87 8.66
CA GLY A 210 2.52 21.05 7.85
C GLY A 210 1.67 22.26 8.24
N ILE A 211 0.37 22.05 8.48
CA ILE A 211 -0.55 23.10 8.93
C ILE A 211 -0.15 23.63 10.31
N GLN A 212 0.16 22.74 11.26
CA GLN A 212 0.60 23.14 12.60
C GLN A 212 1.95 23.88 12.57
N ALA A 213 2.90 23.45 11.73
CA ALA A 213 4.19 24.12 11.56
C ALA A 213 4.03 25.53 10.96
N ASN A 214 3.20 25.69 9.93
CA ASN A 214 2.90 27.00 9.33
C ASN A 214 2.28 27.97 10.34
N LYS A 215 1.41 27.44 11.23
CA LYS A 215 0.80 28.22 12.31
C LYS A 215 1.83 28.69 13.33
N LEU A 216 2.78 27.84 13.73
CA LEU A 216 3.86 28.19 14.66
C LEU A 216 4.85 29.18 14.06
N ALA A 217 5.08 29.12 12.74
CA ALA A 217 5.93 30.06 12.02
C ALA A 217 5.31 31.48 11.89
N GLY A 218 4.07 31.69 12.37
CA GLY A 218 3.42 33.01 12.37
C GLY A 218 3.08 33.55 10.97
N LYS A 219 3.15 32.71 9.93
CA LYS A 219 2.81 33.12 8.57
C LYS A 219 1.30 33.38 8.51
N ARG A 220 0.92 34.64 8.27
CA ARG A 220 -0.49 35.02 8.03
C ARG A 220 -0.91 34.43 6.69
N VAL A 221 -1.62 33.31 6.74
CA VAL A 221 -2.23 32.69 5.57
C VAL A 221 -3.54 33.41 5.28
N SER A 222 -3.76 33.81 4.03
CA SER A 222 -4.99 34.49 3.60
C SER A 222 -6.20 33.57 3.74
N VAL A 223 -7.37 34.13 4.04
CA VAL A 223 -8.64 33.40 4.05
C VAL A 223 -9.32 33.64 2.71
N VAL A 224 -9.62 32.56 1.98
CA VAL A 224 -10.13 32.61 0.60
C VAL A 224 -11.52 31.98 0.55
N TYR A 225 -12.52 32.75 0.13
CA TYR A 225 -13.87 32.24 -0.12
C TYR A 225 -13.89 31.30 -1.33
N ARG A 226 -14.64 30.20 -1.24
CA ARG A 226 -14.75 29.21 -2.33
C ARG A 226 -16.16 29.12 -2.90
N PHE A 227 -17.13 28.70 -2.08
CA PHE A 227 -18.52 28.45 -2.52
C PHE A 227 -19.49 28.42 -1.35
N ARG A 228 -20.79 28.44 -1.64
CA ARG A 228 -21.88 28.22 -0.68
C ARG A 228 -22.28 26.75 -0.64
N CYS A 229 -22.52 26.24 0.56
CA CYS A 229 -22.82 24.84 0.77
C CYS A 229 -23.84 24.60 1.88
N ALA A 230 -24.41 23.41 1.86
CA ALA A 230 -25.14 22.83 2.98
C ALA A 230 -24.57 21.44 3.31
N PHE A 231 -24.62 21.05 4.58
CA PHE A 231 -24.17 19.73 5.02
C PHE A 231 -25.37 18.83 5.23
N GLN A 232 -25.46 17.76 4.47
CA GLN A 232 -26.43 16.69 4.71
C GLN A 232 -25.73 15.53 5.41
N GLU A 233 -26.17 15.18 6.61
CA GLU A 233 -25.67 13.98 7.30
C GLU A 233 -26.23 12.73 6.61
N VAL A 234 -25.35 11.77 6.31
CA VAL A 234 -25.65 10.66 5.39
C VAL A 234 -26.64 9.65 5.99
N GLN A 235 -26.57 9.36 7.29
CA GLN A 235 -27.39 8.32 7.90
C GLN A 235 -28.85 8.77 8.10
N THR A 236 -29.04 10.00 8.56
CA THR A 236 -30.35 10.60 8.86
C THR A 236 -30.95 11.31 7.66
N GLY A 237 -30.14 11.68 6.67
CA GLY A 237 -30.55 12.50 5.53
C GLY A 237 -30.85 13.95 5.89
N LYS A 238 -30.64 14.35 7.15
CA LYS A 238 -30.96 15.69 7.65
C LYS A 238 -29.80 16.66 7.45
N PHE A 239 -30.15 17.92 7.33
CA PHE A 239 -29.22 19.03 7.16
C PHE A 239 -28.76 19.58 8.51
N LEU A 240 -27.47 19.91 8.57
CA LEU A 240 -26.88 20.71 9.63
C LEU A 240 -27.45 22.12 9.58
N ARG A 241 -27.91 22.60 10.73
CA ARG A 241 -28.52 23.90 10.92
C ARG A 241 -27.84 24.64 12.07
N ASP A 242 -27.62 25.93 11.85
CA ASP A 242 -27.36 26.93 12.88
C ASP A 242 -28.69 27.32 13.55
N ALA A 243 -28.92 26.81 14.76
CA ALA A 243 -30.05 27.15 15.61
C ALA A 243 -29.53 27.99 16.78
N ASP A 244 -29.46 29.31 16.59
CA ASP A 244 -29.00 30.27 17.61
C ASP A 244 -27.57 29.97 18.15
N GLY A 245 -26.67 29.62 17.23
CA GLY A 245 -25.29 29.27 17.51
C GLY A 245 -25.09 27.81 17.94
N GLU A 246 -26.16 27.00 17.95
CA GLU A 246 -26.10 25.55 18.11
C GLU A 246 -26.01 24.87 16.74
N ALA A 247 -25.05 23.97 16.58
CA ALA A 247 -24.87 23.22 15.33
C ALA A 247 -25.63 21.89 15.44
N LEU A 248 -26.83 21.84 14.86
CA LEU A 248 -27.76 20.71 15.00
C LEU A 248 -28.10 20.07 13.65
N VAL A 249 -28.05 18.74 13.58
CA VAL A 249 -28.53 17.97 12.43
C VAL A 249 -30.03 17.70 12.64
N SER A 250 -30.89 18.57 12.11
CA SER A 250 -32.32 18.54 12.43
C SER A 250 -33.26 18.81 11.26
N ALA A 251 -32.82 19.47 10.19
CA ALA A 251 -33.70 19.91 9.11
C ALA A 251 -33.83 18.85 8.01
N ASP A 252 -35.04 18.52 7.56
CA ASP A 252 -35.23 17.51 6.51
C ASP A 252 -34.97 18.07 5.10
N ILE A 253 -35.01 19.40 4.95
CA ILE A 253 -34.69 20.14 3.72
C ILE A 253 -33.79 21.33 4.07
N VAL A 254 -33.14 21.93 3.06
CA VAL A 254 -32.34 23.15 3.25
C VAL A 254 -33.28 24.31 3.61
N VAL A 255 -33.22 24.76 4.85
CA VAL A 255 -33.97 25.92 5.39
C VAL A 255 -33.02 26.99 5.91
N GLU A 256 -33.57 28.10 6.40
CA GLU A 256 -32.79 29.15 7.07
C GLU A 256 -31.92 28.57 8.20
N GLY A 257 -30.64 28.97 8.19
CA GLY A 257 -29.60 28.42 9.08
C GLY A 257 -28.88 27.18 8.55
N CYS A 258 -29.29 26.56 7.43
CA CYS A 258 -28.60 25.40 6.86
C CYS A 258 -27.47 25.76 5.88
N THR A 259 -27.35 27.03 5.50
CA THR A 259 -26.42 27.49 4.48
C THR A 259 -25.14 28.04 5.09
N PHE A 260 -24.01 27.59 4.57
CA PHE A 260 -22.67 27.97 5.00
C PHE A 260 -21.83 28.42 3.82
N ARG A 261 -21.00 29.44 4.03
CA ARG A 261 -19.93 29.84 3.12
C ARG A 261 -18.67 29.07 3.46
N ALA A 262 -18.11 28.37 2.48
CA ALA A 262 -16.88 27.62 2.62
C ALA A 262 -15.67 28.52 2.30
N TYR A 263 -14.70 28.52 3.22
CA TYR A 263 -13.44 29.24 3.11
C TYR A 263 -12.26 28.27 3.24
N THR A 264 -11.15 28.57 2.59
CA THR A 264 -9.87 27.88 2.77
C THR A 264 -8.81 28.83 3.33
N LEU A 265 -7.84 28.27 4.04
CA LEU A 265 -6.63 29.01 4.45
C LEU A 265 -5.60 28.98 3.32
N GLY A 266 -5.67 29.93 2.39
CA GLY A 266 -4.80 30.02 1.22
C GLY A 266 -5.35 29.28 0.00
N ASP A 267 -4.61 29.36 -1.12
CA ASP A 267 -5.09 28.91 -2.42
C ASP A 267 -5.08 27.38 -2.61
N ASP A 268 -4.25 26.64 -1.86
CA ASP A 268 -4.09 25.19 -1.98
C ASP A 268 -4.20 24.45 -0.63
N SER A 269 -4.97 24.99 0.31
CA SER A 269 -5.11 24.38 1.63
C SER A 269 -6.32 23.48 1.74
N ASP A 270 -6.09 22.28 2.27
CA ASP A 270 -7.14 21.33 2.67
C ASP A 270 -7.81 21.72 4.00
N VAL A 271 -7.51 22.90 4.54
CA VAL A 271 -8.12 23.41 5.77
C VAL A 271 -9.29 24.30 5.42
N TRP A 272 -10.46 23.85 5.82
CA TRP A 272 -11.74 24.48 5.55
C TRP A 272 -12.31 25.14 6.80
N GLY A 273 -12.95 26.28 6.59
CA GLY A 273 -13.76 27.00 7.56
C GLY A 273 -15.14 27.22 6.97
N PHE A 274 -16.17 27.10 7.80
CA PHE A 274 -17.55 27.20 7.35
C PHE A 274 -18.27 28.28 8.13
N GLN A 275 -18.64 29.37 7.47
CA GLN A 275 -19.35 30.48 8.09
C GLN A 275 -20.85 30.37 7.81
N SER A 276 -21.68 30.37 8.85
CA SER A 276 -23.14 30.40 8.69
C SER A 276 -23.57 31.71 8.05
N GLU A 277 -24.43 31.64 7.03
CA GLU A 277 -25.02 32.84 6.45
C GLU A 277 -26.06 33.50 7.37
N ASN A 278 -26.61 32.74 8.31
CA ASN A 278 -27.63 33.23 9.24
C ASN A 278 -27.02 34.11 10.34
N SER A 279 -26.02 33.59 11.05
CA SER A 279 -25.40 34.29 12.18
C SER A 279 -24.11 35.04 11.82
N SER A 280 -23.58 34.84 10.61
CA SER A 280 -22.23 35.30 10.21
C SER A 280 -21.10 34.74 11.08
N ASN A 281 -21.38 33.71 11.90
CA ASN A 281 -20.38 33.06 12.74
C ASN A 281 -19.84 31.79 12.06
N PHE A 282 -18.59 31.46 12.35
CA PHE A 282 -17.95 30.22 11.95
C PHE A 282 -18.43 29.04 12.79
N LEU A 283 -18.69 27.93 12.10
CA LEU A 283 -18.79 26.60 12.67
C LEU A 283 -17.43 26.24 13.29
N GLY A 284 -17.46 25.75 14.52
CA GLY A 284 -16.26 25.38 15.25
C GLY A 284 -16.57 24.46 16.42
N VAL A 285 -15.53 24.14 17.18
CA VAL A 285 -15.60 23.27 18.36
C VAL A 285 -15.36 24.08 19.62
N ASN A 286 -16.26 23.97 20.59
CA ASN A 286 -16.05 24.61 21.89
C ASN A 286 -15.06 23.82 22.78
N ARG A 287 -14.70 24.39 23.94
CA ARG A 287 -13.76 23.75 24.89
C ARG A 287 -14.20 22.37 25.41
N TYR A 288 -15.50 22.07 25.34
CA TYR A 288 -16.07 20.79 25.77
C TYR A 288 -16.20 19.77 24.63
N GLY A 289 -15.73 20.10 23.42
CA GLY A 289 -15.80 19.22 22.26
C GLY A 289 -17.16 19.21 21.56
N ASN A 290 -18.05 20.16 21.85
CA ASN A 290 -19.33 20.27 21.14
C ASN A 290 -19.18 21.19 19.93
N LEU A 291 -19.82 20.83 18.82
CA LEU A 291 -19.89 21.68 17.65
C LEU A 291 -20.86 22.85 17.90
N LYS A 292 -20.44 24.06 17.54
CA LYS A 292 -21.19 25.31 17.72
C LYS A 292 -20.95 26.24 16.53
N VAL A 293 -21.87 27.16 16.29
CA VAL A 293 -21.74 28.22 15.26
C VAL A 293 -21.58 29.57 15.96
N ARG A 294 -20.42 29.77 16.58
CA ARG A 294 -20.13 30.95 17.43
C ARG A 294 -18.75 31.56 17.21
N GLY A 295 -17.95 31.03 16.29
CA GLY A 295 -16.63 31.58 16.01
C GLY A 295 -16.77 32.94 15.32
N SER A 296 -16.22 34.01 15.88
CA SER A 296 -16.20 35.33 15.22
C SER A 296 -15.29 35.35 14.00
N ASP A 297 -14.28 34.47 13.98
CA ASP A 297 -13.20 34.44 13.00
C ASP A 297 -12.81 33.00 12.67
N PHE A 298 -12.11 32.83 11.56
CA PHE A 298 -11.59 31.53 11.11
C PHE A 298 -10.32 31.12 11.86
N ASN A 299 -10.47 30.92 13.17
CA ASN A 299 -9.40 30.51 14.07
C ASN A 299 -9.30 28.98 14.14
N SER A 300 -8.49 28.50 15.07
CA SER A 300 -8.02 27.11 15.06
C SER A 300 -9.11 26.08 15.40
N TYR A 301 -10.14 26.48 16.14
CA TYR A 301 -11.26 25.60 16.50
C TYR A 301 -12.31 25.53 15.40
N GLU A 302 -12.23 26.43 14.43
CA GLU A 302 -13.09 26.58 13.26
C GLU A 302 -12.46 25.94 12.01
N GLN A 303 -11.26 25.34 12.16
CA GLN A 303 -10.48 24.68 11.12
C GLN A 303 -10.75 23.18 11.05
N PHE A 304 -11.29 22.76 9.91
CA PHE A 304 -11.61 21.38 9.60
C PHE A 304 -10.83 20.87 8.40
N LEU A 305 -10.31 19.65 8.49
CA LEU A 305 -9.89 18.90 7.31
C LEU A 305 -11.11 18.18 6.74
N VAL A 306 -11.25 18.26 5.43
CA VAL A 306 -12.36 17.68 4.67
C VAL A 306 -11.75 16.84 3.55
N GLU A 307 -12.14 15.58 3.46
CA GLU A 307 -11.72 14.71 2.36
C GLU A 307 -12.56 14.99 1.10
N SER A 308 -11.91 15.03 -0.06
CA SER A 308 -12.58 15.17 -1.36
C SER A 308 -13.19 13.83 -1.79
N LYS A 309 -14.33 13.48 -1.17
CA LYS A 309 -15.11 12.26 -1.43
C LYS A 309 -16.61 12.61 -1.49
N PRO A 310 -17.46 11.78 -2.13
CA PRO A 310 -18.91 12.03 -2.20
C PRO A 310 -19.58 12.15 -0.83
N SER A 311 -19.06 11.43 0.16
CA SER A 311 -19.33 11.62 1.58
C SER A 311 -18.01 11.82 2.31
N THR A 312 -18.00 12.70 3.30
CA THR A 312 -16.78 13.15 3.97
C THR A 312 -16.98 13.28 5.47
N SER A 313 -15.94 12.94 6.22
CA SER A 313 -15.87 13.15 7.66
C SER A 313 -15.16 14.46 7.96
N LEU A 314 -15.69 15.24 8.89
CA LEU A 314 -15.05 16.48 9.33
C LEU A 314 -14.06 16.20 10.46
N PHE A 315 -12.82 16.70 10.31
CA PHE A 315 -11.77 16.57 11.32
C PHE A 315 -11.31 17.92 11.83
N CYS A 316 -11.55 18.24 13.10
CA CYS A 316 -11.05 19.47 13.72
C CYS A 316 -9.61 19.30 14.20
N LEU A 317 -8.67 20.13 13.73
CA LEU A 317 -7.24 20.03 14.06
C LEU A 317 -6.91 20.39 15.52
N SER A 318 -7.66 21.34 16.10
CA SER A 318 -7.32 21.93 17.40
C SER A 318 -7.99 21.25 18.59
N SER A 319 -8.81 20.25 18.34
CA SER A 319 -9.49 19.47 19.37
C SER A 319 -8.52 18.53 20.11
N TYR A 320 -8.94 18.01 21.28
CA TYR A 320 -8.22 16.99 22.06
C TYR A 320 -6.73 17.31 22.29
N PHE A 321 -6.41 18.51 22.79
CA PHE A 321 -5.04 18.92 23.11
C PHE A 321 -4.06 18.79 21.92
N GLY A 322 -4.53 19.12 20.72
CA GLY A 322 -3.71 19.11 19.49
C GLY A 322 -3.58 17.74 18.81
N LEU A 323 -4.25 16.70 19.33
CA LEU A 323 -4.43 15.43 18.62
C LEU A 323 -5.46 15.53 17.49
N GLY A 324 -6.29 16.58 17.53
CA GLY A 324 -7.45 16.74 16.69
C GLY A 324 -8.55 15.74 17.00
N GLY A 325 -9.67 15.84 16.30
CA GLY A 325 -10.78 14.94 16.51
C GLY A 325 -11.81 14.93 15.40
N TRP A 326 -12.50 13.80 15.30
CA TRP A 326 -13.55 13.56 14.32
C TRP A 326 -14.88 14.05 14.85
N VAL A 327 -15.66 14.73 14.00
CA VAL A 327 -17.05 15.05 14.29
C VAL A 327 -17.88 13.77 14.30
N THR A 328 -18.69 13.59 15.34
CA THR A 328 -19.63 12.47 15.47
C THR A 328 -20.98 12.95 15.99
N LEU A 329 -22.04 12.19 15.71
CA LEU A 329 -23.39 12.46 16.16
C LEU A 329 -23.60 11.83 17.54
N LYS A 330 -24.04 12.62 18.52
CA LYS A 330 -24.32 12.17 19.89
C LYS A 330 -25.78 12.42 20.23
N GLY A 331 -26.61 11.39 20.06
CA GLY A 331 -28.06 11.50 20.28
C GLY A 331 -28.75 12.25 19.13
N PRO A 332 -29.98 12.76 19.34
CA PRO A 332 -30.77 13.34 18.27
C PRO A 332 -30.21 14.70 17.84
N GLY A 333 -29.43 14.70 16.75
CA GLY A 333 -28.99 15.91 16.07
C GLY A 333 -27.79 16.64 16.67
N ASN A 334 -27.37 16.34 17.89
CA ASN A 334 -26.22 17.00 18.51
C ASN A 334 -24.90 16.48 17.96
N LEU A 335 -23.99 17.38 17.60
CA LEU A 335 -22.66 17.04 17.12
C LEU A 335 -21.59 17.26 18.21
N THR A 336 -20.70 16.29 18.35
CA THR A 336 -19.57 16.33 19.29
C THR A 336 -18.30 15.85 18.58
N ILE A 337 -17.15 15.97 19.25
CA ILE A 337 -15.86 15.48 18.75
C ILE A 337 -15.42 14.25 19.54
N ILE A 338 -15.01 13.22 18.83
CA ILE A 338 -14.27 12.08 19.37
C ILE A 338 -12.79 12.18 19.00
N ARG A 339 -11.94 11.54 19.82
CA ARG A 339 -10.49 11.61 19.66
C ARG A 339 -10.05 11.21 18.24
N GLY A 340 -9.13 11.98 17.67
CA GLY A 340 -8.63 11.85 16.30
C GLY A 340 -7.70 10.67 16.01
N ILE A 341 -7.99 9.49 16.55
CA ILE A 341 -7.26 8.25 16.27
C ILE A 341 -7.90 7.48 15.09
N PRO A 342 -7.15 6.65 14.35
CA PRO A 342 -7.68 5.91 13.20
C PRO A 342 -8.87 5.02 13.53
N GLU A 343 -8.89 4.40 14.71
CA GLU A 343 -9.93 3.48 15.18
C GLU A 343 -11.28 4.17 15.36
N ASN A 344 -11.25 5.49 15.60
CA ASN A 344 -12.45 6.30 15.77
C ASN A 344 -12.98 6.88 14.46
N LYS A 345 -12.21 6.83 13.37
CA LYS A 345 -12.63 7.39 12.08
C LYS A 345 -13.93 6.74 11.54
N PRO A 346 -14.14 5.42 11.64
CA PRO A 346 -15.41 4.80 11.24
C PRO A 346 -16.62 5.26 12.07
N LEU A 347 -16.40 5.77 13.29
CA LEU A 347 -17.45 6.30 14.17
C LEU A 347 -17.75 7.78 13.90
N ALA A 348 -17.03 8.42 12.97
CA ALA A 348 -17.25 9.79 12.57
C ALA A 348 -18.55 9.91 11.78
N ALA A 349 -19.28 11.00 12.02
CA ALA A 349 -20.43 11.37 11.20
C ALA A 349 -19.96 11.64 9.77
N GLN A 350 -20.72 11.12 8.81
CA GLN A 350 -20.46 11.31 7.38
C GLN A 350 -21.39 12.38 6.84
N PHE A 351 -20.83 13.33 6.10
CA PHE A 351 -21.57 14.44 5.51
C PHE A 351 -21.42 14.42 4.00
N LYS A 352 -22.52 14.65 3.30
CA LYS A 352 -22.51 15.07 1.90
C LYS A 352 -22.54 16.60 1.88
N ILE A 353 -21.49 17.21 1.32
CA ILE A 353 -21.43 18.66 1.13
C ILE A 353 -22.13 18.98 -0.18
N VAL A 354 -23.30 19.60 -0.08
CA VAL A 354 -24.11 20.01 -1.23
C VAL A 354 -23.67 21.41 -1.64
N ASN A 355 -23.09 21.54 -2.83
CA ASN A 355 -22.76 22.84 -3.40
C ASN A 355 -24.06 23.53 -3.87
N LEU A 356 -24.33 24.71 -3.35
CA LEU A 356 -25.54 25.48 -3.65
C LEU A 356 -25.35 26.43 -4.84
N ASP A 357 -24.11 26.61 -5.30
CA ASP A 357 -23.77 27.50 -6.42
C ASP A 357 -23.80 26.78 -7.78
N ASP A 358 -23.79 25.44 -7.81
CA ASP A 358 -23.74 24.62 -9.05
C ASP A 358 -24.97 24.73 -9.97
N GLY A 359 -25.97 25.54 -9.60
CA GLY A 359 -27.15 25.87 -10.43
C GLY A 359 -27.13 27.27 -11.05
N ILE A 360 -26.22 28.16 -10.65
CA ILE A 360 -26.14 29.54 -11.14
C ILE A 360 -25.24 29.55 -12.38
N LYS A 361 -25.75 29.04 -13.50
CA LYS A 361 -25.08 29.23 -14.79
C LYS A 361 -24.94 30.74 -15.03
N LYS A 362 -23.68 31.19 -15.13
CA LYS A 362 -23.31 32.52 -15.61
C LYS A 362 -24.14 32.84 -16.84
N GLU A 363 -25.04 33.83 -16.75
CA GLU A 363 -25.50 34.49 -17.96
C GLU A 363 -24.26 34.96 -18.73
N PRO A 364 -24.13 34.65 -20.03
CA PRO A 364 -23.05 35.19 -20.83
C PRO A 364 -23.23 36.70 -20.82
N LYS A 365 -22.24 37.42 -20.28
CA LYS A 365 -22.15 38.87 -20.43
C LYS A 365 -22.14 39.16 -21.93
N GLY A 366 -23.26 39.67 -22.42
CA GLY A 366 -23.40 40.17 -23.79
C GLY A 366 -22.33 41.23 -24.03
N LYS A 367 -21.63 41.06 -25.15
CA LYS A 367 -20.79 42.10 -25.74
C LYS A 367 -21.66 43.20 -26.34
#